data_AF-A0A3C1P447-F1
#
_entry.id   AF-A0A3C1P447-F1
#
_cell.length_a   1.000
_cell.length_b   1.000
_cell.length_c   1.000
_cell.angle_alpha   90.00
_cell.angle_beta   90.00
_cell.angle_gamma   90.00
#
_symmetry.space_group_name_H-M   'P 1'
#
loop_
_entity.id
_entity.type
_entity.pdbx_description
1 polymer ?
#
loop_
_entity_poly.entity_id
_entity_poly.type
_entity_poly.pdbx_seq_one_letter_code
_entity_poly.pdbx_strand_id
1 'polypeptide(L)' 'VLDAYEGGLPSAHYLGVIADAAEAGGAPASYVERLRLMPCRSLEMGD' A
#
# COMPACT_ATOMS: atom_id res chain seq x y z
N VAL A 1 24.10 -1.28 -3.58
CA VAL A 1 22.86 -1.53 -4.35
C VAL A 1 21.73 -1.16 -3.43
N LEU A 2 20.82 -0.26 -3.85
CA LEU A 2 19.62 -0.02 -3.05
C LEU A 2 18.71 -1.21 -3.37
N ASP A 3 18.72 -2.22 -2.51
CA ASP A 3 17.97 -3.45 -2.68
C ASP A 3 16.52 -3.09 -2.93
N ALA A 4 16.07 -3.30 -4.16
CA ALA A 4 14.69 -3.16 -4.54
C ALA A 4 13.88 -4.13 -3.67
N TYR A 5 13.19 -3.60 -2.65
CA TYR A 5 12.21 -4.29 -1.81
C TYR A 5 12.44 -5.82 -1.68
N GLU A 6 13.39 -6.24 -0.84
CA GLU A 6 13.74 -7.65 -0.57
C GLU A 6 12.54 -8.53 -0.13
N GLY A 7 11.35 -7.94 0.10
CA GLY A 7 10.12 -8.61 0.52
C GLY A 7 8.96 -8.62 -0.50
N GLY A 8 9.16 -8.12 -1.73
CA GLY A 8 8.11 -8.03 -2.77
C GLY A 8 6.97 -7.05 -2.48
N LEU A 9 5.90 -7.06 -3.30
CA LEU A 9 4.80 -6.10 -3.21
C LEU A 9 4.14 -6.08 -1.80
N PRO A 10 3.85 -4.92 -1.20
CA PRO A 10 3.19 -4.84 0.11
C PRO A 10 1.83 -5.54 0.09
N SER A 11 1.36 -6.03 1.24
CA SER A 11 0.00 -6.60 1.31
C SER A 11 -1.06 -5.50 1.18
N ALA A 12 -2.23 -5.86 0.63
CA ALA A 12 -3.36 -4.95 0.53
C ALA A 12 -3.79 -4.42 1.92
N HIS A 13 -3.74 -5.29 2.94
CA HIS A 13 -4.04 -4.91 4.32
C HIS A 13 -3.08 -3.84 4.86
N TYR A 14 -1.78 -3.98 4.61
CA TYR A 14 -0.77 -3.03 5.06
C TYR A 14 -0.96 -1.64 4.42
N LEU A 15 -1.24 -1.60 3.12
CA LEU A 15 -1.57 -0.35 2.42
C LEU A 15 -2.87 0.28 2.94
N GLY A 16 -3.88 -0.55 3.27
CA GLY A 16 -5.12 -0.08 3.89
C GLY A 16 -4.87 0.64 5.22
N VAL A 17 -4.10 0.01 6.12
CA VAL A 17 -3.73 0.61 7.42
C VAL A 17 -2.99 1.93 7.24
N ILE A 18 -2.07 2.03 6.27
CA ILE A 18 -1.34 3.27 5.99
C ILE A 18 -2.28 4.33 5.41
N ALA A 19 -3.18 3.98 4.50
CA ALA A 19 -4.13 4.91 3.90
C ALA A 19 -5.07 5.50 4.95
N ASP A 20 -5.58 4.66 5.86
CA ASP A 20 -6.49 5.09 6.93
C ASP A 20 -5.77 5.98 7.96
N ALA A 21 -4.52 5.63 8.31
CA ALA A 21 -3.69 6.47 9.17
C ALA A 21 -3.34 7.81 8.51
N ALA A 22 -3.04 7.81 7.22
CA ALA A 22 -2.75 9.03 6.46
C ALA A 22 -3.99 9.94 6.36
N GLU A 23 -5.16 9.38 6.10
CA GLU A 23 -6.44 10.08 6.08
C GLU A 23 -6.75 10.71 7.46
N ALA A 24 -6.61 9.94 8.54
CA ALA A 24 -6.78 10.42 9.90
C ALA A 24 -5.77 11.52 10.28
N GLY A 25 -4.56 11.45 9.74
CA GLY A 25 -3.52 12.48 9.90
C GLY A 25 -3.74 13.75 9.07
N GLY A 26 -4.81 13.82 8.28
CA GLY A 26 -5.10 14.96 7.40
C GLY A 26 -4.22 15.01 6.16
N ALA A 27 -3.68 13.88 5.71
CA ALA A 27 -2.94 13.82 4.46
C ALA A 27 -3.86 14.19 3.28
N PRO A 28 -3.30 14.75 2.19
CA PRO A 28 -4.09 15.08 1.00
C PRO A 28 -4.85 13.88 0.46
N ALA A 29 -6.09 14.09 0.01
CA ALA A 29 -6.93 13.01 -0.56
C ALA A 29 -6.24 12.28 -1.72
N SER A 30 -5.52 13.01 -2.57
CA SER A 30 -4.73 12.42 -3.67
C SER A 30 -3.59 11.52 -3.19
N TYR A 31 -3.03 11.77 -2.00
CA TYR A 31 -2.03 10.90 -1.40
C TYR A 31 -2.66 9.60 -0.90
N VAL A 32 -3.80 9.69 -0.21
CA VAL A 32 -4.58 8.53 0.26
C VAL A 32 -5.04 7.68 -0.93
N GLU A 33 -5.53 8.30 -2.00
CA GLU A 33 -5.99 7.60 -3.21
C GLU A 33 -4.86 6.83 -3.89
N ARG A 34 -3.69 7.45 -4.03
CA ARG A 34 -2.50 6.74 -4.57
C ARG A 34 -2.07 5.55 -3.71
N LEU A 35 -2.22 5.63 -2.39
CA LEU A 35 -1.91 4.50 -1.50
C LEU A 35 -2.87 3.33 -1.74
N ARG A 36 -4.17 3.62 -1.94
CA ARG A 36 -5.19 2.60 -2.24
C ARG A 36 -5.04 1.98 -3.64
N LEU A 37 -4.44 2.70 -4.59
CA LEU A 37 -4.15 2.24 -5.95
C LEU A 37 -2.78 1.55 -6.11
N MET A 38 -1.96 1.53 -5.05
CA MET A 38 -0.59 1.02 -5.14
C MET A 38 -0.61 -0.51 -5.36
N PRO A 39 0.28 -1.06 -6.20
CA PRO A 39 0.32 -2.49 -6.45
C PRO A 39 0.57 -3.25 -5.15
N CYS A 40 -0.29 -4.22 -4.85
CA CYS A 40 -0.20 -5.02 -3.65
C CYS A 40 -0.39 -6.50 -3.93
N ARG A 41 0.18 -7.33 -3.05
CA ARG A 41 -0.26 -8.72 -2.95
C ARG A 41 -1.62 -8.72 -2.27
N SER A 42 -2.67 -8.80 -3.07
CA SER A 42 -3.94 -9.32 -2.59
C SER A 42 -3.93 -10.83 -2.79
N LEU A 43 -4.66 -11.59 -1.97
CA LEU A 43 -4.71 -13.06 -2.00
C LEU A 43 -5.38 -13.64 -3.27
N GLU A 44 -5.51 -12.84 -4.32
CA GLU A 44 -6.13 -13.26 -5.56
C GLU A 44 -5.18 -14.11 -6.41
N MET A 45 -5.43 -15.41 -6.22
CA MET A 45 -5.29 -16.54 -7.12
C MET A 45 -3.88 -17.13 -7.23
N GLY A 46 -3.76 -18.31 -6.64
CA GLY A 46 -2.56 -19.11 -6.65
C GLY A 46 -2.10 -19.52 -8.04
N ASP A 47 -0.78 -19.60 -8.16
CA ASP A 47 -0.09 -20.67 -8.86
C ASP A 47 0.26 -21.77 -7.86
#